data_AF-A0A8C3NBF5-F1
#
_entry.id   AF-A0A8C3NBF5-F1
#
_cell.length_a   1.000
_cell.length_b   1.000
_cell.length_c   1.000
_cell.angle_alpha   90.00
_cell.angle_beta   90.00
_cell.angle_gamma   90.00
#
_symmetry.space_group_name_H-M   'P 1'
#
loop_
_entity.id
_entity.type
_entity.pdbx_description
1 polymer ?
#
loop_
_entity_poly.entity_id
_entity_poly.type
_entity_poly.pdbx_seq_one_letter_code
_entity_poly.pdbx_strand_id
1 'polypeptide(L)'
;LLSMAVPTPLPPSLRRGLGLLLPSSCEGGPSGQGDPGAGEQPAHPCLSCLAHKVLSSLPLQVMLYFNAYYFPVWCLAEGIMLHLKYHLLPWHYQFLLVTAFLILSLAEGSRLYLGYLGNLQEKVPELAGFLLLSFLIQLPLLLFLLSDRQVIHLPLEVPMHSLFLAFLLLEIVAAFLVLRTMTKQLAAQFYLRQFQEGGRGRLEPGGTEGQAAEMG
;
A
#
# COMPACT_ATOMS: atom_id res chain seq x y z
N LEU A 1 12.64 -32.67 -35.26
CA LEU A 1 11.41 -32.92 -34.48
C LEU A 1 11.45 -32.03 -33.25
N LEU A 2 10.35 -31.32 -33.02
CA LEU A 2 10.21 -30.13 -32.18
C LEU A 2 10.63 -30.28 -30.71
N SER A 3 11.12 -29.15 -30.21
CA SER A 3 11.13 -28.69 -28.81
C SER A 3 9.83 -29.03 -28.06
N MET A 4 9.97 -29.49 -26.81
CA MET A 4 8.88 -29.52 -25.82
C MET A 4 9.40 -28.96 -24.49
N ALA A 5 9.65 -27.66 -24.48
CA ALA A 5 9.68 -26.88 -23.25
C ALA A 5 8.24 -26.74 -22.75
N VAL A 6 7.95 -27.38 -21.61
CA VAL A 6 6.71 -27.21 -20.86
C VAL A 6 6.60 -25.75 -20.41
N PRO A 7 5.58 -24.97 -20.82
CA PRO A 7 5.34 -23.65 -20.28
C PRO A 7 4.55 -23.80 -18.98
N THR A 8 5.19 -23.54 -17.84
CA THR A 8 4.45 -23.27 -16.59
C THR A 8 3.63 -21.99 -16.77
N PRO A 9 2.31 -22.01 -16.54
CA PRO A 9 1.47 -20.83 -16.75
C PRO A 9 1.79 -19.79 -15.68
N LEU A 10 2.40 -18.67 -16.09
CA LEU A 10 2.53 -17.49 -15.24
C LEU A 10 1.14 -16.92 -14.88
N PRO A 11 0.97 -16.36 -13.66
CA PRO A 11 -0.29 -15.78 -13.22
C PRO A 11 -0.72 -14.61 -14.12
N PRO A 12 -2.03 -14.44 -14.36
CA PRO A 12 -2.58 -13.50 -15.35
C PRO A 12 -2.23 -12.02 -15.07
N SER A 13 -1.84 -11.69 -13.84
CA SER A 13 -1.34 -10.37 -13.44
C SER A 13 0.02 -10.00 -14.05
N LEU A 14 0.89 -10.99 -14.32
CA LEU A 14 2.22 -10.78 -14.88
C LEU A 14 2.22 -10.67 -16.41
N ARG A 15 1.28 -11.38 -17.07
CA ARG A 15 1.13 -11.35 -18.54
C ARG A 15 0.67 -9.98 -19.06
N ARG A 16 -0.14 -9.27 -18.28
CA ARG A 16 -0.66 -7.95 -18.64
C ARG A 16 0.40 -6.84 -18.50
N GLY A 17 1.34 -7.01 -17.56
CA GLY A 17 2.48 -6.09 -17.39
C GLY A 17 3.58 -6.28 -18.45
N LEU A 18 3.83 -7.53 -18.87
CA LEU A 18 4.89 -7.83 -19.83
C LEU A 18 4.54 -7.47 -21.29
N GLY A 19 3.25 -7.41 -21.63
CA GLY A 19 2.77 -6.99 -22.96
C GLY A 19 2.92 -5.48 -23.25
N LEU A 20 3.30 -4.68 -22.25
CA LEU A 20 3.52 -3.23 -22.39
C LEU A 20 5.01 -2.85 -22.51
N LEU A 21 5.92 -3.83 -22.45
CA LEU A 21 7.37 -3.61 -22.50
C LEU A 21 8.01 -3.92 -23.86
N LEU A 22 7.23 -4.36 -24.86
CA LEU A 22 7.72 -4.40 -26.24
C LEU A 22 7.17 -3.20 -27.02
N PRO A 23 8.04 -2.26 -27.47
CA PRO A 23 7.66 -1.34 -28.51
C PRO A 23 7.57 -2.14 -29.81
N SER A 24 6.37 -2.46 -30.28
CA SER A 24 6.22 -2.92 -31.66
C SER A 24 6.40 -1.72 -32.57
N SER A 25 7.53 -1.68 -33.26
CA SER A 25 7.82 -0.78 -34.37
C SER A 25 6.60 -0.66 -35.30
N CYS A 26 6.14 0.56 -35.52
CA CYS A 26 5.24 0.86 -36.62
C CYS A 26 6.04 0.78 -37.92
N GLU A 27 5.98 -0.35 -38.62
CA GLU A 27 6.32 -0.40 -40.04
C GLU A 27 5.28 0.39 -40.83
N GLY A 28 5.76 1.36 -41.59
CA GLY A 28 4.94 2.19 -42.48
C GLY A 28 4.61 1.51 -43.80
N GLY A 29 3.48 1.93 -44.39
CA GLY A 29 3.10 1.67 -45.77
C GLY A 29 1.93 2.60 -46.16
N PRO A 30 1.98 3.32 -47.30
CA PRO A 30 1.08 4.44 -47.59
C PRO A 30 -0.11 4.09 -48.51
N SER A 31 -0.98 5.10 -48.67
CA SER A 31 -1.95 5.38 -49.76
C SER A 31 -3.39 4.90 -49.57
N GLY A 32 -4.33 5.86 -49.53
CA GLY A 32 -5.77 5.61 -49.64
C GLY A 32 -6.63 6.81 -49.24
N GLN A 33 -6.86 7.70 -50.20
CA GLN A 33 -7.61 8.95 -50.19
C GLN A 33 -9.10 8.82 -49.77
N GLY A 34 -9.63 9.78 -48.98
CA GLY A 34 -11.07 9.88 -48.70
C GLY A 34 -11.49 10.93 -47.66
N ASP A 35 -11.71 12.17 -48.13
CA ASP A 35 -12.50 13.31 -47.62
C ASP A 35 -12.35 13.96 -46.22
N PRO A 36 -12.48 15.31 -46.14
CA PRO A 36 -12.43 16.10 -44.91
C PRO A 36 -13.83 16.49 -44.42
N GLY A 37 -14.05 16.51 -43.10
CA GLY A 37 -15.17 17.23 -42.50
C GLY A 37 -16.00 16.44 -41.50
N ALA A 38 -15.44 16.22 -40.32
CA ALA A 38 -16.22 16.10 -39.10
C ALA A 38 -15.32 16.53 -37.94
N GLY A 39 -15.68 17.64 -37.32
CA GLY A 39 -15.02 18.14 -36.12
C GLY A 39 -15.15 17.18 -34.94
N GLU A 40 -14.30 17.46 -33.96
CA GLU A 40 -14.40 16.97 -32.58
C GLU A 40 -14.09 15.48 -32.33
N GLN A 41 -12.80 15.12 -32.45
CA GLN A 41 -12.26 14.03 -31.64
C GLN A 41 -11.95 14.58 -30.23
N PRO A 42 -12.64 14.13 -29.17
CA PRO A 42 -12.17 14.42 -27.83
C PRO A 42 -10.91 13.59 -27.62
N ALA A 43 -9.78 14.30 -27.57
CA ALA A 43 -8.49 13.83 -27.11
C ALA A 43 -8.70 12.80 -26.00
N HIS A 44 -8.10 11.62 -26.09
CA HIS A 44 -8.10 10.60 -25.05
C HIS A 44 -7.28 11.08 -23.83
N PRO A 45 -7.88 11.60 -22.74
CA PRO A 45 -7.14 11.96 -21.54
C PRO A 45 -7.34 10.89 -20.45
N CYS A 46 -8.17 9.87 -20.74
CA CYS A 46 -8.83 9.07 -19.72
C CYS A 46 -8.13 7.74 -19.47
N LEU A 47 -7.60 7.06 -20.50
CA LEU A 47 -7.01 5.73 -20.31
C LEU A 47 -5.61 5.78 -19.68
N SER A 48 -4.77 6.70 -20.13
CA SER A 48 -3.40 6.88 -19.61
C SER A 48 -3.35 7.68 -18.31
N CYS A 49 -4.39 8.43 -17.92
CA CYS A 49 -4.47 9.09 -16.61
C CYS A 49 -5.07 8.17 -15.54
N LEU A 50 -5.97 7.26 -15.92
CA LEU A 50 -6.63 6.29 -15.02
C LEU A 50 -5.73 5.07 -14.70
N ALA A 51 -4.76 4.75 -15.55
CA ALA A 51 -3.64 3.87 -15.21
C ALA A 51 -2.57 4.56 -14.33
N HIS A 52 -2.52 5.90 -14.37
CA HIS A 52 -1.48 6.75 -13.77
C HIS A 52 -1.95 7.39 -12.45
N LYS A 53 -3.21 7.16 -12.07
CA LYS A 53 -3.81 7.42 -10.76
C LYS A 53 -3.81 6.12 -9.94
N VAL A 54 -2.74 5.94 -9.18
CA VAL A 54 -2.83 5.48 -7.80
C VAL A 54 -3.39 4.07 -7.58
N LEU A 55 -2.79 3.08 -8.24
CA LEU A 55 -2.45 1.87 -7.49
C LEU A 55 -1.47 2.32 -6.41
N SER A 56 -1.91 2.37 -5.14
CA SER A 56 -1.13 1.91 -3.98
C SER A 56 0.38 1.98 -4.14
N SER A 57 1.04 2.92 -3.45
CA SER A 57 2.49 3.13 -3.51
C SER A 57 3.27 1.82 -3.74
N LEU A 58 3.71 1.66 -4.98
CA LEU A 58 4.36 0.46 -5.50
C LEU A 58 5.50 -0.05 -4.59
N PRO A 59 6.39 0.81 -4.04
CA PRO A 59 7.43 0.34 -3.14
C PRO A 59 6.91 -0.28 -1.83
N LEU A 60 5.90 0.33 -1.19
CA LEU A 60 5.32 -0.20 0.05
C LEU A 60 4.66 -1.56 -0.19
N GLN A 61 3.95 -1.70 -1.31
CA GLN A 61 3.25 -2.94 -1.65
C GLN A 61 4.22 -4.10 -1.94
N VAL A 62 5.36 -3.81 -2.58
CA VAL A 62 6.42 -4.81 -2.81
C VAL A 62 7.05 -5.25 -1.50
N MET A 63 7.33 -4.33 -0.57
CA MET A 63 7.86 -4.69 0.76
C MET A 63 6.87 -5.54 1.56
N LEU A 64 5.59 -5.14 1.62
CA LEU A 64 4.54 -5.93 2.28
C LEU A 64 4.42 -7.35 1.70
N TYR A 65 4.57 -7.49 0.38
CA TYR A 65 4.57 -8.80 -0.27
C TYR A 65 5.72 -9.67 0.23
N PHE A 66 6.96 -9.17 0.23
CA PHE A 66 8.10 -9.93 0.75
C PHE A 66 7.91 -10.28 2.23
N ASN A 67 7.41 -9.33 3.03
CA ASN A 67 7.21 -9.54 4.45
C ASN A 67 6.11 -10.57 4.75
N ALA A 68 5.08 -10.67 3.89
CA ALA A 68 4.05 -11.72 4.01
C ALA A 68 4.61 -13.14 3.82
N TYR A 69 5.65 -13.34 3.01
CA TYR A 69 6.34 -14.64 2.90
C TYR A 69 7.38 -14.85 4.00
N TYR A 70 8.04 -13.77 4.42
CA TYR A 70 9.00 -13.81 5.51
C TYR A 70 8.33 -14.16 6.85
N PHE A 71 7.15 -13.61 7.13
CA PHE A 71 6.41 -13.79 8.37
C PHE A 71 6.20 -15.25 8.80
N PRO A 72 5.66 -16.18 7.98
CA PRO A 72 5.51 -17.58 8.38
C PRO A 72 6.86 -18.26 8.64
N VAL A 73 7.91 -17.90 7.90
CA VAL A 73 9.27 -18.42 8.12
C VAL A 73 9.82 -17.93 9.45
N TRP A 74 9.64 -16.65 9.75
CA TRP A 74 10.01 -16.05 11.04
C TRP A 74 9.25 -16.71 12.20
N CYS A 75 7.93 -16.90 12.07
CA CYS A 75 7.12 -17.56 13.10
C CYS A 75 7.59 -18.99 13.39
N LEU A 76 7.91 -19.76 12.36
CA LEU A 76 8.42 -21.12 12.52
C LEU A 76 9.81 -21.13 13.16
N ALA A 77 10.72 -20.28 12.69
CA ALA A 77 12.07 -20.17 13.24
C ALA A 77 12.01 -19.76 14.72
N GLU A 78 11.26 -18.71 15.04
CA GLU A 78 11.11 -18.20 16.41
C GLU A 78 10.46 -19.25 17.32
N GLY A 79 9.41 -19.93 16.85
CA GLY A 79 8.77 -21.01 17.59
C GLY A 79 9.72 -22.17 17.91
N ILE A 80 10.55 -22.58 16.95
CA ILE A 80 11.56 -23.63 17.16
C ILE A 80 12.62 -23.16 18.16
N MET A 81 13.16 -21.95 17.99
CA MET A 81 14.19 -21.41 18.88
C MET A 81 13.67 -21.24 20.31
N LEU A 82 12.45 -20.72 20.47
CA LEU A 82 11.76 -20.61 21.75
C LEU A 82 11.58 -21.98 22.41
N HIS A 83 11.15 -23.00 21.67
CA HIS A 83 11.00 -24.36 22.18
C HIS A 83 12.33 -24.94 22.67
N LEU A 84 13.42 -24.75 21.91
CA LEU A 84 14.76 -25.24 22.27
C LEU A 84 15.27 -24.63 23.58
N LYS A 85 15.00 -23.35 23.82
CA LYS A 85 15.47 -22.66 25.04
C LYS A 85 14.46 -22.65 26.19
N TYR A 86 13.21 -23.06 25.95
CA TYR A 86 12.10 -22.93 26.90
C TYR A 86 12.43 -23.44 28.31
N HIS A 87 12.96 -24.66 28.41
CA HIS A 87 13.30 -25.29 29.69
C HIS A 87 14.58 -24.75 30.33
N LEU A 88 15.42 -24.02 29.59
CA LEU A 88 16.65 -23.42 30.12
C LEU A 88 16.41 -22.04 30.74
N LEU A 89 15.29 -21.40 30.43
CA LEU A 89 14.98 -20.05 30.90
C LEU A 89 14.21 -20.05 32.22
N PRO A 90 14.36 -19.00 33.06
CA PRO A 90 13.54 -18.81 34.24
C PRO A 90 12.05 -18.65 33.87
N TRP A 91 11.15 -19.06 34.77
CA TRP A 91 9.69 -19.00 34.55
C TRP A 91 9.17 -17.65 34.04
N HIS A 92 9.63 -16.54 34.63
CA HIS A 92 9.24 -15.19 34.24
C HIS A 92 9.58 -14.88 32.78
N TYR A 93 10.75 -15.34 32.32
CA TYR A 93 11.21 -15.16 30.95
C TYR A 93 10.49 -16.06 29.96
N GLN A 94 10.12 -17.28 30.36
CA GLN A 94 9.29 -18.16 29.53
C GLN A 94 7.96 -17.47 29.20
N PHE A 95 7.27 -16.95 30.22
CA PHE A 95 6.01 -16.24 30.04
C PHE A 95 6.18 -14.98 29.19
N LEU A 96 7.23 -14.22 29.43
CA LEU A 96 7.53 -13.00 28.70
C LEU A 96 7.76 -13.29 27.21
N LEU A 97 8.63 -14.25 26.87
CA LEU A 97 8.95 -14.56 25.47
C LEU A 97 7.78 -15.18 24.72
N VAL A 98 7.01 -16.08 25.34
CA VAL A 98 5.78 -16.62 24.73
C VAL A 98 4.80 -15.49 24.45
N THR A 99 4.62 -14.59 25.42
CA THR A 99 3.73 -13.44 25.25
C THR A 99 4.22 -12.50 24.15
N ALA A 100 5.52 -12.20 24.11
CA ALA A 100 6.12 -11.37 23.07
C ALA A 100 5.96 -11.99 21.68
N PHE A 101 6.17 -13.31 21.55
CA PHE A 101 5.94 -14.05 20.31
C PHE A 101 4.50 -13.95 19.83
N LEU A 102 3.52 -14.13 20.73
CA LEU A 102 2.09 -14.01 20.38
C LEU A 102 1.72 -12.58 19.99
N ILE A 103 2.16 -11.58 20.77
CA ILE A 103 1.89 -10.17 20.48
C ILE A 103 2.50 -9.77 19.13
N LEU A 104 3.77 -10.13 18.87
CA LEU A 104 4.42 -9.84 17.58
C LEU A 104 3.72 -10.53 16.42
N SER A 105 3.33 -11.80 16.58
CA SER A 105 2.63 -12.55 15.53
C SER A 105 1.28 -11.94 15.18
N LEU A 106 0.48 -11.60 16.20
CA LEU A 106 -0.83 -10.97 16.00
C LEU A 106 -0.70 -9.54 15.45
N ALA A 107 0.25 -8.77 15.97
CA ALA A 107 0.52 -7.42 15.51
C ALA A 107 1.01 -7.43 14.06
N GLU A 108 1.88 -8.35 13.68
CA GLU A 108 2.39 -8.48 12.30
C GLU A 108 1.30 -8.90 11.32
N GLY A 109 0.49 -9.89 11.65
CA GLY A 109 -0.66 -10.26 10.83
C GLY A 109 -1.61 -9.08 10.61
N SER A 110 -1.93 -8.35 11.68
CA SER A 110 -2.78 -7.15 11.62
C SER A 110 -2.13 -6.02 10.83
N ARG A 111 -0.82 -5.80 11.01
CA ARG A 111 -0.04 -4.79 10.31
C ARG A 111 -0.03 -5.06 8.81
N LEU A 112 0.31 -6.27 8.39
CA LEU A 112 0.32 -6.65 6.96
C LEU A 112 -1.05 -6.47 6.32
N TYR A 113 -2.13 -6.84 7.04
CA TYR A 113 -3.50 -6.64 6.58
C TYR A 113 -3.84 -5.16 6.39
N LEU A 114 -3.58 -4.33 7.39
CA LEU A 114 -3.83 -2.89 7.33
C LEU A 114 -2.96 -2.18 6.29
N GLY A 115 -1.71 -2.59 6.13
CA GLY A 115 -0.79 -2.04 5.12
C GLY A 115 -1.29 -2.35 3.71
N TYR A 116 -1.73 -3.59 3.47
CA TYR A 116 -2.28 -4.00 2.18
C TYR A 116 -3.57 -3.23 1.85
N LEU A 117 -4.51 -3.19 2.79
CA LEU A 117 -5.78 -2.47 2.62
C LEU A 117 -5.60 -0.96 2.50
N GLY A 118 -4.84 -0.34 3.39
CA GLY A 118 -4.63 1.10 3.44
C GLY A 118 -3.93 1.63 2.19
N ASN A 119 -2.98 0.87 1.64
CA ASN A 119 -2.29 1.26 0.41
C ASN A 119 -3.21 1.08 -0.83
N LEU A 120 -3.92 -0.05 -0.95
CA LEU A 120 -4.82 -0.33 -2.09
C LEU A 120 -6.09 0.50 -2.13
N GLN A 121 -6.65 0.81 -0.98
CA GLN A 121 -7.91 1.57 -0.89
C GLN A 121 -7.67 3.06 -0.65
N GLU A 122 -6.40 3.51 -0.63
CA GLU A 122 -5.98 4.88 -0.31
C GLU A 122 -6.57 5.41 1.01
N LYS A 123 -6.84 4.51 1.95
CA LYS A 123 -7.50 4.90 3.20
C LYS A 123 -6.50 5.30 4.27
N VAL A 124 -6.54 6.58 4.58
CA VAL A 124 -5.69 7.23 5.60
C VAL A 124 -5.80 6.58 6.99
N PRO A 125 -7.00 6.22 7.51
CA PRO A 125 -7.10 5.59 8.84
C PRO A 125 -6.38 4.25 8.95
N GLU A 126 -6.48 3.41 7.93
CA GLU A 126 -5.88 2.07 7.89
C GLU A 126 -4.35 2.17 7.83
N LEU A 127 -3.82 3.10 7.04
CA LEU A 127 -2.38 3.35 6.97
C LEU A 127 -1.84 4.02 8.25
N ALA A 128 -2.65 4.82 8.93
CA ALA A 128 -2.31 5.32 10.27
C ALA A 128 -2.27 4.17 11.29
N GLY A 129 -3.21 3.22 11.22
CA GLY A 129 -3.20 2.00 12.04
C GLY A 129 -1.97 1.13 11.79
N PHE A 130 -1.56 0.98 10.52
CA PHE A 130 -0.29 0.34 10.14
C PHE A 130 0.90 0.97 10.85
N LEU A 131 1.05 2.29 10.78
CA LEU A 131 2.14 3.02 11.44
C LEU A 131 2.04 2.92 12.97
N LEU A 132 0.84 2.99 13.52
CA LEU A 132 0.61 2.90 14.96
C LEU A 132 1.07 1.54 15.52
N LEU A 133 0.67 0.43 14.88
CA LEU A 133 1.12 -0.91 15.26
C LEU A 133 2.64 -1.05 15.12
N SER A 134 3.19 -0.49 14.04
CA SER A 134 4.64 -0.52 13.77
C SER A 134 5.44 0.17 14.87
N PHE A 135 5.06 1.41 15.24
CA PHE A 135 5.79 2.21 16.21
C PHE A 135 5.52 1.82 17.66
N LEU A 136 4.26 1.57 18.03
CA LEU A 136 3.89 1.40 19.44
C LEU A 136 4.05 -0.03 19.95
N ILE A 137 3.84 -1.01 19.08
CA ILE A 137 3.86 -2.42 19.49
C ILE A 137 5.13 -3.08 18.99
N GLN A 138 5.35 -3.08 17.68
CA GLN A 138 6.42 -3.89 17.10
C GLN A 138 7.81 -3.36 17.36
N LEU A 139 8.06 -2.06 17.13
CA LEU A 139 9.37 -1.45 17.36
C LEU A 139 9.90 -1.69 18.79
N PRO A 140 9.15 -1.35 19.87
CA PRO A 140 9.64 -1.56 21.21
C PRO A 140 9.81 -3.04 21.57
N LEU A 141 8.92 -3.94 21.12
CA LEU A 141 9.09 -5.38 21.38
C LEU A 141 10.29 -5.97 20.63
N LEU A 142 10.50 -5.61 19.37
CA LEU A 142 11.67 -6.04 18.59
C LEU A 142 12.96 -5.52 19.19
N LEU A 143 13.01 -4.25 19.58
CA LEU A 143 14.17 -3.67 20.25
C LEU A 143 14.43 -4.31 21.62
N PHE A 144 13.38 -4.64 22.37
CA PHE A 144 13.48 -5.38 23.62
C PHE A 144 14.11 -6.75 23.39
N LEU A 145 13.60 -7.54 22.43
CA LEU A 145 14.14 -8.87 22.09
C LEU A 145 15.60 -8.81 21.62
N LEU A 146 15.97 -7.79 20.84
CA LEU A 146 17.35 -7.61 20.35
C LEU A 146 18.31 -7.08 21.42
N SER A 147 17.85 -6.23 22.34
CA SER A 147 18.71 -5.58 23.33
C SER A 147 18.90 -6.39 24.61
N ASP A 148 18.02 -7.34 24.89
CA ASP A 148 18.05 -8.11 26.13
C ASP A 148 19.24 -9.08 26.18
N ARG A 149 20.37 -8.56 26.68
CA ARG A 149 21.65 -9.26 26.77
C ARG A 149 21.70 -10.32 27.88
N GLN A 150 20.66 -10.44 28.70
CA GLN A 150 20.58 -11.38 29.83
C GLN A 150 20.03 -12.75 29.41
N VAL A 151 19.41 -12.84 28.22
CA VAL A 151 18.91 -14.08 27.65
C VAL A 151 20.04 -14.77 26.87
N ILE A 152 20.04 -16.10 26.82
CA ILE A 152 20.90 -16.87 25.92
C ILE A 152 20.35 -16.67 24.51
N HIS A 153 20.97 -15.78 23.73
CA HIS A 153 20.60 -15.55 22.34
C HIS A 153 21.16 -16.68 21.48
N LEU A 154 20.28 -17.37 20.76
CA LEU A 154 20.71 -18.30 19.73
C LEU A 154 21.29 -17.49 18.56
N PRO A 155 22.38 -17.94 17.90
CA PRO A 155 22.97 -17.20 16.77
C PRO A 155 22.01 -16.98 15.60
N LEU A 156 20.91 -17.74 15.52
CA LEU A 156 19.86 -17.58 14.52
C LEU A 156 18.81 -16.51 14.89
N GLU A 157 18.64 -16.19 16.19
CA GLU A 157 17.64 -15.23 16.67
C GLU A 157 18.01 -13.81 16.23
N VAL A 158 19.28 -13.43 16.40
CA VAL A 158 19.74 -12.07 16.09
C VAL A 158 19.56 -11.72 14.61
N PRO A 159 19.99 -12.54 13.63
CA PRO A 159 19.73 -12.26 12.22
C PRO A 159 18.25 -12.18 11.87
N MET A 160 17.42 -13.07 12.44
CA MET A 160 15.98 -13.08 12.18
C MET A 160 15.33 -11.79 12.68
N HIS A 161 15.50 -11.43 13.95
CA HIS A 161 14.95 -10.18 14.48
C HIS A 161 15.54 -8.93 13.82
N SER A 162 16.84 -8.95 13.48
CA SER A 162 17.49 -7.82 12.81
C SER A 162 16.91 -7.60 11.40
N LEU A 163 16.70 -8.69 10.65
CA LEU A 163 16.08 -8.61 9.34
C LEU A 163 14.63 -8.12 9.45
N PHE A 164 13.88 -8.64 10.42
CA PHE A 164 12.50 -8.20 10.65
C PHE A 164 12.43 -6.70 11.03
N LEU A 165 13.36 -6.24 11.87
CA LEU A 165 13.50 -4.82 12.23
C LEU A 165 13.86 -3.95 11.01
N ALA A 166 14.76 -4.43 10.14
CA ALA A 166 15.13 -3.70 8.93
C ALA A 166 13.93 -3.52 7.99
N PHE A 167 13.16 -4.59 7.73
CA PHE A 167 11.91 -4.49 6.95
C PHE A 167 10.92 -3.53 7.60
N LEU A 168 10.70 -3.64 8.91
CA LEU A 168 9.81 -2.75 9.67
C LEU A 168 10.19 -1.28 9.51
N LEU A 169 11.47 -0.93 9.65
CA LEU A 169 11.94 0.46 9.53
C LEU A 169 11.75 1.01 8.11
N LEU A 170 12.05 0.21 7.09
CA LEU A 170 11.83 0.60 5.69
C LEU A 170 10.34 0.82 5.42
N GLU A 171 9.49 -0.07 5.89
CA GLU A 171 8.04 0.01 5.72
C GLU A 171 7.44 1.22 6.44
N ILE A 172 7.91 1.53 7.64
CA ILE A 172 7.53 2.74 8.38
C ILE A 172 7.83 3.99 7.54
N VAL A 173 9.03 4.10 6.99
CA VAL A 173 9.42 5.26 6.18
C VAL A 173 8.54 5.36 4.93
N ALA A 174 8.36 4.25 4.21
CA ALA A 174 7.52 4.20 3.03
C ALA A 174 6.05 4.57 3.36
N ALA A 175 5.46 3.95 4.38
CA ALA A 175 4.08 4.21 4.81
C ALA A 175 3.89 5.65 5.29
N PHE A 176 4.87 6.24 5.98
CA PHE A 176 4.81 7.64 6.40
C PHE A 176 4.79 8.60 5.21
N LEU A 177 5.61 8.35 4.17
CA LEU A 177 5.60 9.16 2.95
C LEU A 177 4.25 9.09 2.22
N VAL A 178 3.65 7.90 2.18
CA VAL A 178 2.34 7.67 1.57
C VAL A 178 1.27 8.39 2.36
N LEU A 179 1.26 8.23 3.68
CA LEU A 179 0.29 8.89 4.55
C LEU A 179 0.35 10.40 4.39
N ARG A 180 1.55 10.99 4.42
CA ARG A 180 1.75 12.43 4.22
C ARG A 180 1.22 12.91 2.87
N THR A 181 1.40 12.10 1.82
CA THR A 181 0.93 12.43 0.47
C THR A 181 -0.59 12.39 0.41
N MET A 182 -1.22 11.35 0.98
CA MET A 182 -2.68 11.21 1.00
C MET A 182 -3.35 12.30 1.82
N THR A 183 -2.82 12.66 2.99
CA THR A 183 -3.39 13.75 3.82
C THR A 183 -3.36 15.11 3.10
N LYS A 184 -2.29 15.39 2.34
CA LYS A 184 -2.20 16.62 1.53
C LYS A 184 -3.24 16.64 0.41
N GLN A 185 -3.46 15.51 -0.25
CA GLN A 185 -4.48 15.40 -1.31
C GLN A 185 -5.89 15.57 -0.75
N LEU A 186 -6.18 14.98 0.41
CA LEU A 186 -7.46 15.19 1.10
C LEU A 186 -7.68 16.66 1.43
N ALA A 187 -6.68 17.34 2.00
CA ALA A 187 -6.79 18.76 2.30
C ALA A 187 -7.08 19.60 1.05
N ALA A 188 -6.37 19.37 -0.06
CA ALA A 188 -6.59 20.06 -1.32
C ALA A 188 -8.02 19.85 -1.88
N GLN A 189 -8.55 18.63 -1.77
CA GLN A 189 -9.93 18.31 -2.19
C GLN A 189 -10.97 19.06 -1.34
N PHE A 190 -10.76 19.16 -0.03
CA PHE A 190 -11.63 19.95 0.85
C PHE A 190 -11.63 21.43 0.47
N TYR A 191 -10.47 22.02 0.22
CA TYR A 191 -10.37 23.41 -0.22
C TYR A 191 -11.11 23.64 -1.54
N LEU A 192 -10.95 22.77 -2.54
CA LEU A 192 -11.64 22.89 -3.83
C LEU A 192 -13.17 22.77 -3.70
N ARG A 193 -13.66 21.86 -2.85
CA ARG A 193 -15.11 21.75 -2.59
C ARG A 193 -15.70 23.03 -2.01
N GLN A 194 -14.99 23.68 -1.09
CA GLN A 194 -15.46 24.95 -0.51
C GLN A 194 -15.58 26.06 -1.56
N PHE A 195 -14.64 26.14 -2.52
CA PHE A 195 -14.75 27.09 -3.63
C PHE A 195 -15.95 26.81 -4.54
N GLN A 196 -16.22 25.54 -4.84
CA GLN A 196 -17.34 25.18 -5.70
C GLN A 196 -18.71 25.46 -5.05
N GLU A 197 -18.85 25.19 -3.75
CA GLU A 197 -20.07 25.53 -2.99
C GLU A 197 -20.25 27.05 -2.85
N GLY A 198 -19.16 27.79 -2.55
CA GLY A 198 -19.20 29.25 -2.48
C GLY A 198 -19.49 29.95 -3.81
N GLY A 199 -19.01 29.38 -4.94
CA GLY A 199 -19.30 29.89 -6.28
C GLY A 199 -20.72 29.61 -6.75
N ARG A 200 -21.29 28.45 -6.39
CA ARG A 200 -22.65 28.06 -6.77
C ARG A 200 -23.72 28.86 -6.03
N GLY A 201 -23.45 29.30 -4.80
CA GLY A 201 -24.34 30.21 -4.05
C GLY A 201 -24.39 31.65 -4.58
N ARG A 202 -23.47 32.06 -5.46
CA ARG A 202 -23.39 33.43 -6.02
C ARG A 202 -24.03 33.57 -7.41
N LEU A 203 -24.48 32.45 -7.99
CA LEU A 203 -25.03 32.36 -9.34
C LEU A 203 -26.55 32.14 -9.38
N GLU A 204 -27.25 32.22 -8.25
CA GLU A 204 -28.71 32.41 -8.20
C GLU A 204 -28.99 33.92 -8.32
N PRO A 205 -29.38 34.44 -9.50
CA PRO A 205 -29.82 35.82 -9.63
C PRO A 205 -31.26 35.89 -9.11
N GLY A 206 -31.52 36.81 -8.19
CA GLY A 206 -32.89 37.21 -7.89
C GLY A 206 -33.63 37.60 -9.18
N GLY A 207 -34.60 36.78 -9.56
CA GLY A 207 -35.71 37.12 -10.44
C GLY A 207 -36.91 36.41 -9.83
N THR A 208 -37.91 37.08 -9.27
CA THR A 208 -38.73 38.08 -9.93
C THR A 208 -39.47 38.90 -8.86
N GLU A 209 -39.07 40.14 -8.62
CA GLU A 209 -39.97 41.16 -8.07
C GLU A 209 -40.46 42.03 -9.23
N GLY A 210 -41.78 42.22 -9.31
CA GLY A 210 -42.38 43.31 -10.09
C GLY A 210 -43.14 42.89 -11.34
N GLN A 211 -44.39 42.42 -11.17
CA GLN A 211 -45.53 42.87 -11.99
C GLN A 211 -46.84 42.27 -11.47
N ALA A 212 -47.52 43.01 -10.60
CA ALA A 212 -48.98 42.96 -10.42
C ALA A 212 -49.43 44.20 -9.63
N ALA A 213 -49.11 45.37 -10.17
CA ALA A 213 -49.83 46.60 -9.86
C ALA A 213 -50.29 47.18 -11.21
N GLU A 214 -51.55 47.61 -11.22
CA GLU A 214 -52.28 48.28 -12.30
C GLU A 214 -52.95 47.41 -13.39
N MET A 215 -54.26 47.22 -13.21
CA MET A 215 -55.38 47.37 -14.16
C MET A 215 -56.59 46.76 -13.42
N GLY A 216 -57.58 47.52 -12.97
CA GLY A 216 -58.53 48.24 -13.82
C GLY A 216 -59.85 47.49 -13.76
#